data_AF-A0A7X1GTX8-F1
#
_entry.id   AF-A0A7X1GTX8-F1
#
_cell.length_a   1.000
_cell.length_b   1.000
_cell.length_c   1.000
_cell.angle_alpha   90.00
_cell.angle_beta   90.00
_cell.angle_gamma   90.00
#
_symmetry.space_group_name_H-M   'P 1'
#
loop_
_entity.id
_entity.type
_entity.pdbx_description
1 polymer ?
#
loop_
_entity_poly.entity_id
_entity_poly.type
_entity_poly.pdbx_seq_one_letter_code
_entity_poly.pdbx_strand_id
1 'polypeptide(L)'
;MNPVYPQLARHLDDLPGGYPATASGVELRILQRLFTSQDAALALKLTVIPEPSRVVARRAGLSEAATAERLEAMASKGLIFRVTGKNGHAAYMAAQFVVGIWEFQVNRLTPELIEDMEAYIPTLMKTAWKRPQLRTIPVHRSIRPELAVMTYERAEALLARHRTFAVSPCICRKERTMVGQGCDRPEETCLSFGTAAEYMVANHIGRFIASSEALAILQLADKKSLVVQPGHARAANYICLCCGCCCGVLRTLRTYPRPADMVASAFSAHADRSVCSGCGVCLERCQMAALSLAEDRVVLDAGRCIGCGLCVTTCPTGALTLKRKPAERQPRIPHNAVTAALAHGRARGKLGMGELIHLQLDSTLDRLRTRQKAAGEMKPRVPAVHDYYHEHYQSYHDETVAIDPEPFLGAFARRLAPGDRVLDVGCGSGRDLRWLRDKGMAVTGFERSPGLAKLAAGHAGCDIIEGDFTTHDFTPLAMDAILMSGALVHVPHDMLPATLANILGALNLTSCRRVVYLSLKEGEGAATDSRGRVFYFWQQSELACLLSTSGLRILESQRSASADGSGQIWMGFLLHYGGVP
;
A
#
# COMPACT_ATOMS: atom_id res chain seq x y z
N MET A 1 22.82 15.02 -31.05
CA MET A 1 22.21 14.44 -29.83
C MET A 1 21.28 13.31 -30.24
N ASN A 2 21.39 12.13 -29.61
CA ASN A 2 20.43 11.04 -29.85
C ASN A 2 19.03 11.50 -29.37
N PRO A 3 17.99 11.50 -30.22
CA PRO A 3 16.66 12.03 -29.87
C PRO A 3 15.96 11.26 -28.75
N VAL A 4 16.47 10.08 -28.36
CA VAL A 4 15.89 9.23 -27.33
C VAL A 4 15.88 9.86 -25.94
N TYR A 5 16.91 10.62 -25.55
CA TYR A 5 16.99 11.18 -24.19
C TYR A 5 16.01 12.33 -23.96
N PRO A 6 15.83 13.30 -24.90
CA PRO A 6 14.72 14.26 -24.80
C PRO A 6 13.34 13.61 -24.78
N GLN A 7 13.14 12.49 -25.49
CA GLN A 7 11.90 11.73 -25.42
C GLN A 7 11.70 11.07 -24.04
N LEU A 8 12.76 10.46 -23.49
CA LEU A 8 12.72 9.84 -22.16
C LEU A 8 12.46 10.89 -21.07
N ALA A 9 13.09 12.07 -21.17
CA ALA A 9 12.84 13.17 -20.24
C ALA A 9 11.36 13.58 -20.24
N ARG A 10 10.75 13.74 -21.42
CA ARG A 10 9.31 14.01 -21.53
C ARG A 10 8.46 12.87 -20.96
N HIS A 11 8.80 11.63 -21.26
CA HIS A 11 8.10 10.47 -20.73
C HIS A 11 8.12 10.43 -19.19
N LEU A 12 9.28 10.65 -18.57
CA LEU A 12 9.41 10.74 -17.11
C LEU A 12 8.71 11.97 -16.55
N ASP A 13 8.65 13.08 -17.30
CA ASP A 13 7.90 14.27 -16.89
C ASP A 13 6.39 14.04 -16.93
N ASP A 14 5.88 13.23 -17.84
CA ASP A 14 4.46 12.86 -17.90
C ASP A 14 4.07 11.91 -16.76
N LEU A 15 5.02 11.24 -16.12
CA LEU A 15 4.75 10.47 -14.90
C LEU A 15 4.38 11.39 -13.72
N PRO A 16 3.52 10.94 -12.78
CA PRO A 16 3.10 11.70 -11.60
C PRO A 16 4.15 12.58 -10.90
N GLY A 17 5.35 12.05 -10.66
CA GLY A 17 6.42 12.70 -9.91
C GLY A 17 7.17 13.77 -10.68
N GLY A 18 7.11 13.72 -12.01
CA GLY A 18 7.70 14.70 -12.92
C GLY A 18 9.20 14.58 -13.11
N TYR A 19 9.65 15.25 -14.16
CA TYR A 19 11.05 15.31 -14.59
C TYR A 19 11.22 16.52 -15.54
N PRO A 20 10.96 17.75 -15.05
CA PRO A 20 10.86 18.93 -15.90
C PRO A 20 12.20 19.24 -16.56
N ALA A 21 12.13 19.79 -17.77
CA ALA A 21 13.28 20.30 -18.49
C ALA A 21 13.91 21.51 -17.75
N THR A 22 15.20 21.71 -17.96
CA THR A 22 15.94 22.86 -17.43
C THR A 22 16.65 23.61 -18.53
N ALA A 23 16.93 24.90 -18.31
CA ALA A 23 17.71 25.69 -19.27
C ALA A 23 19.16 25.20 -19.42
N SER A 24 19.72 24.54 -18.41
CA SER A 24 21.10 24.03 -18.42
C SER A 24 21.24 22.65 -19.07
N GLY A 25 20.12 21.98 -19.37
CA GLY A 25 20.10 20.61 -19.89
C GLY A 25 20.62 19.56 -18.89
N VAL A 26 20.72 19.89 -17.60
CA VAL A 26 21.23 18.97 -16.57
C VAL A 26 20.40 17.70 -16.46
N GLU A 27 19.08 17.80 -16.67
CA GLU A 27 18.17 16.66 -16.68
C GLU A 27 18.50 15.67 -17.79
N LEU A 28 19.00 16.13 -18.93
CA LEU A 28 19.40 15.25 -20.04
C LEU A 28 20.76 14.60 -19.76
N ARG A 29 21.69 15.32 -19.13
CA ARG A 29 22.98 14.75 -18.70
C ARG A 29 22.78 13.63 -17.68
N ILE A 30 21.90 13.83 -16.70
CA ILE A 30 21.53 12.79 -15.72
C ILE A 30 21.03 11.53 -16.46
N LEU A 31 20.10 11.67 -17.41
CA LEU A 31 19.59 10.51 -18.15
C LEU A 31 20.68 9.82 -18.99
N GLN A 32 21.59 10.57 -19.60
CA GLN A 32 22.71 10.03 -20.37
C GLN A 32 23.72 9.26 -19.51
N ARG A 33 23.86 9.64 -18.22
CA ARG A 33 24.70 8.89 -17.26
C ARG A 33 24.02 7.61 -16.79
N LEU A 34 22.70 7.62 -16.63
CA LEU A 34 21.94 6.50 -16.06
C LEU A 34 21.51 5.46 -17.10
N PHE A 35 21.12 5.90 -18.29
CA PHE A 35 20.55 5.05 -19.34
C PHE A 35 21.50 4.92 -20.51
N THR A 36 21.65 3.69 -21.02
CA THR A 36 22.11 3.51 -22.40
C THR A 36 21.01 3.95 -23.36
N SER A 37 21.36 4.23 -24.62
CA SER A 37 20.37 4.63 -25.63
C SER A 37 19.29 3.56 -25.85
N GLN A 38 19.66 2.29 -25.74
CA GLN A 38 18.75 1.14 -25.85
C GLN A 38 17.85 1.02 -24.61
N ASP A 39 18.39 1.22 -23.41
CA ASP A 39 17.59 1.22 -22.17
C ASP A 39 16.59 2.38 -22.18
N ALA A 40 17.01 3.56 -22.64
CA ALA A 40 16.13 4.71 -22.81
C ALA A 40 15.01 4.43 -23.81
N ALA A 41 15.33 3.79 -24.94
CA ALA A 41 14.32 3.44 -25.95
C ALA A 41 13.30 2.43 -25.43
N LEU A 42 13.72 1.47 -24.61
CA LEU A 42 12.81 0.49 -24.00
C LEU A 42 11.99 1.09 -22.85
N ALA A 43 12.57 2.00 -22.06
CA ALA A 43 11.87 2.72 -21.00
C ALA A 43 10.66 3.50 -21.54
N LEU A 44 10.75 4.07 -22.74
CA LEU A 44 9.62 4.72 -23.43
C LEU A 44 8.42 3.80 -23.70
N LYS A 45 8.59 2.47 -23.59
CA LYS A 45 7.53 1.48 -23.82
C LYS A 45 6.85 1.04 -22.53
N LEU A 46 7.36 1.48 -21.37
CA LEU A 46 6.79 1.15 -20.07
C LEU A 46 5.68 2.13 -19.68
N THR A 47 4.80 1.66 -18.81
CA THR A 47 3.71 2.46 -18.25
C THR A 47 3.77 2.43 -16.72
N VAL A 48 2.89 3.17 -16.04
CA VAL A 48 2.73 3.07 -14.59
C VAL A 48 2.00 1.79 -14.14
N ILE A 49 1.53 0.97 -15.08
CA ILE A 49 0.93 -0.34 -14.79
C ILE A 49 2.02 -1.40 -14.90
N PRO A 50 2.17 -2.31 -13.91
CA PRO A 50 3.06 -3.46 -14.03
C PRO A 50 2.63 -4.40 -15.15
N GLU A 51 3.47 -4.56 -16.17
CA GLU A 51 3.20 -5.36 -17.37
C GLU A 51 4.25 -6.47 -17.56
N PRO A 52 3.85 -7.69 -17.97
CA PRO A 52 4.81 -8.76 -18.25
C PRO A 52 5.67 -8.41 -19.47
N SER A 53 6.86 -8.99 -19.56
CA SER A 53 7.83 -8.77 -20.65
C SER A 53 7.20 -8.91 -22.04
N ARG A 54 6.32 -9.90 -22.28
CA ARG A 54 5.61 -10.09 -23.56
C ARG A 54 4.82 -8.86 -24.03
N VAL A 55 4.21 -8.12 -23.11
CA VAL A 55 3.40 -6.93 -23.43
C VAL A 55 4.33 -5.79 -23.87
N VAL A 56 5.41 -5.58 -23.11
CA VAL A 56 6.42 -4.57 -23.43
C VAL A 56 7.14 -4.92 -24.75
N ALA A 57 7.46 -6.20 -24.97
CA ALA A 57 8.15 -6.71 -26.15
C ALA A 57 7.37 -6.41 -27.43
N ARG A 58 6.05 -6.67 -27.40
CA ARG A 58 5.16 -6.31 -28.49
C ARG A 58 5.20 -4.82 -28.80
N ARG A 59 5.09 -3.98 -27.76
CA ARG A 59 5.09 -2.51 -27.89
C ARG A 59 6.44 -1.96 -28.38
N ALA A 60 7.52 -2.68 -28.08
CA ALA A 60 8.88 -2.40 -28.53
C ALA A 60 9.20 -2.96 -29.93
N GLY A 61 8.41 -3.91 -30.45
CA GLY A 61 8.74 -4.64 -31.68
C GLY A 61 9.96 -5.56 -31.52
N LEU A 62 10.18 -6.10 -30.31
CA LEU A 62 11.32 -6.96 -29.95
C LEU A 62 10.84 -8.36 -29.57
N SER A 63 11.75 -9.33 -29.50
CA SER A 63 11.44 -10.66 -28.97
C SER A 63 11.18 -10.60 -27.46
N GLU A 64 10.31 -11.48 -26.95
CA GLU A 64 10.01 -11.53 -25.52
C GLU A 64 11.25 -11.85 -24.68
N ALA A 65 12.07 -12.80 -25.10
CA ALA A 65 13.28 -13.20 -24.38
C ALA A 65 14.28 -12.04 -24.23
N ALA A 66 14.62 -11.36 -25.33
CA ALA A 66 15.55 -10.22 -25.29
C ALA A 66 14.98 -9.04 -24.50
N THR A 67 13.65 -8.84 -24.58
CA THR A 67 12.98 -7.80 -23.80
C THR A 67 13.00 -8.13 -22.31
N ALA A 68 12.72 -9.37 -21.92
CA ALA A 68 12.76 -9.82 -20.53
C ALA A 68 14.15 -9.65 -19.93
N GLU A 69 15.19 -10.10 -20.64
CA GLU A 69 16.59 -9.95 -20.22
C GLU A 69 16.96 -8.47 -20.00
N ARG A 70 16.58 -7.61 -20.95
CA ARG A 70 16.89 -6.17 -20.83
C ARG A 70 16.09 -5.48 -19.73
N LEU A 71 14.80 -5.80 -19.57
CA LEU A 71 13.98 -5.26 -18.48
C LEU A 71 14.55 -5.68 -17.12
N GLU A 72 15.02 -6.91 -16.99
CA GLU A 72 15.66 -7.40 -15.77
C GLU A 72 16.99 -6.66 -15.49
N ALA A 73 17.82 -6.46 -16.51
CA ALA A 73 19.05 -5.67 -16.40
C ALA A 73 18.76 -4.18 -16.05
N MET A 74 17.67 -3.61 -16.57
CA MET A 74 17.26 -2.25 -16.23
C MET A 74 16.74 -2.16 -14.78
N ALA A 75 15.98 -3.17 -14.33
CA ALA A 75 15.47 -3.24 -12.96
C ALA A 75 16.62 -3.39 -11.95
N SER A 76 17.61 -4.25 -12.22
CA SER A 76 18.80 -4.41 -11.36
C SER A 76 19.67 -3.15 -11.30
N LYS A 77 19.67 -2.35 -12.38
CA LYS A 77 20.26 -0.99 -12.42
C LYS A 77 19.41 0.09 -11.73
N GLY A 78 18.20 -0.23 -11.26
CA GLY A 78 17.32 0.74 -10.60
C GLY A 78 16.70 1.77 -11.57
N LEU A 79 16.62 1.45 -12.86
CA LEU A 79 16.11 2.36 -13.89
C LEU A 79 14.59 2.25 -14.08
N ILE A 80 14.02 1.11 -13.68
CA ILE A 80 12.59 0.78 -13.76
C ILE A 80 12.18 -0.03 -12.53
N PHE A 81 10.89 -0.18 -12.28
CA PHE A 81 10.39 -0.96 -11.15
C PHE A 81 9.91 -2.34 -11.58
N ARG A 82 10.32 -3.38 -10.85
CA ARG A 82 9.91 -4.77 -11.04
C ARG A 82 9.00 -5.19 -9.88
N VAL A 83 7.86 -5.77 -10.24
CA VAL A 83 6.96 -6.45 -9.30
C VAL A 83 7.06 -7.94 -9.58
N THR A 84 7.44 -8.72 -8.57
CA THR A 84 7.47 -10.18 -8.67
C THR A 84 6.18 -10.73 -8.07
N GLY A 85 5.37 -11.41 -8.89
CA GLY A 85 4.15 -12.08 -8.41
C GLY A 85 4.47 -13.33 -7.58
N LYS A 86 3.49 -13.83 -6.83
CA LYS A 86 3.62 -15.07 -6.02
C LYS A 86 3.99 -16.31 -6.84
N ASN A 87 3.71 -16.29 -8.15
CA ASN A 87 4.06 -17.35 -9.10
C ASN A 87 5.48 -17.20 -9.70
N GLY A 88 6.28 -16.26 -9.19
CA GLY A 88 7.65 -16.00 -9.67
C GLY A 88 7.72 -15.17 -10.96
N HIS A 89 6.61 -14.88 -11.61
CA HIS A 89 6.62 -14.06 -12.83
C HIS A 89 6.84 -12.59 -12.51
N ALA A 90 7.78 -11.98 -13.22
CA ALA A 90 8.07 -10.55 -13.13
C ALA A 90 7.14 -9.73 -14.04
N ALA A 91 6.65 -8.63 -13.50
CA ALA A 91 6.02 -7.55 -14.25
C ALA A 91 6.85 -6.27 -14.05
N TYR A 92 6.89 -5.43 -15.08
CA TYR A 92 7.75 -4.27 -15.15
C TYR A 92 6.92 -3.01 -15.39
N MET A 93 7.32 -1.91 -14.76
CA MET A 93 6.65 -0.62 -14.89
C MET A 93 7.68 0.52 -14.87
N ALA A 94 7.29 1.67 -15.40
CA ALA A 94 8.05 2.89 -15.31
C ALA A 94 8.19 3.32 -13.83
N ALA A 95 9.41 3.64 -13.42
CA ALA A 95 9.68 4.21 -12.10
C ALA A 95 9.60 5.74 -12.16
N GLN A 96 9.07 6.36 -11.10
CA GLN A 96 9.18 7.81 -10.92
C GLN A 96 10.66 8.20 -10.77
N PHE A 97 11.03 9.42 -11.13
CA PHE A 97 12.42 9.85 -10.94
C PHE A 97 12.78 10.02 -9.45
N VAL A 98 11.97 10.79 -8.71
CA VAL A 98 12.05 10.95 -7.24
C VAL A 98 10.62 10.91 -6.65
N VAL A 99 10.28 10.03 -5.72
CA VAL A 99 11.09 8.93 -5.15
C VAL A 99 11.06 7.71 -6.07
N GLY A 100 12.22 7.22 -6.52
CA GLY A 100 12.36 6.08 -7.42
C GLY A 100 13.76 5.96 -8.00
N ILE A 101 13.90 6.21 -9.31
CA ILE A 101 15.15 6.00 -10.07
C ILE A 101 16.36 6.58 -9.33
N TRP A 102 16.24 7.80 -8.78
CA TRP A 102 17.30 8.44 -8.03
C TRP A 102 17.71 7.63 -6.80
N GLU A 103 16.80 7.35 -5.88
CA GLU A 103 17.07 6.59 -4.64
C GLU A 103 17.66 5.20 -4.93
N PHE A 104 17.30 4.58 -6.05
CA PHE A 104 17.83 3.29 -6.48
C PHE A 104 19.29 3.33 -6.94
N GLN A 105 19.89 4.52 -7.09
CA GLN A 105 21.30 4.72 -7.41
C GLN A 105 22.23 4.81 -6.20
N VAL A 106 21.73 4.62 -4.98
CA VAL A 106 22.55 4.80 -3.76
C VAL A 106 23.84 3.97 -3.74
N ASN A 107 23.88 2.82 -4.42
CA ASN A 107 25.09 1.99 -4.53
C ASN A 107 25.88 2.21 -5.83
N ARG A 108 25.51 3.21 -6.64
CA ARG A 108 26.07 3.54 -7.98
C ARG A 108 26.33 5.04 -8.19
N LEU A 109 26.43 5.81 -7.11
CA LEU A 109 26.71 7.25 -7.19
C LEU A 109 28.12 7.52 -7.72
N THR A 110 28.25 8.57 -8.53
CA THR A 110 29.54 9.18 -8.92
C THR A 110 29.54 10.66 -8.56
N PRO A 111 30.69 11.32 -8.35
CA PRO A 111 30.76 12.74 -8.04
C PRO A 111 30.02 13.62 -9.07
N GLU A 112 30.13 13.30 -10.35
CA GLU A 112 29.50 14.06 -11.44
C GLU A 112 27.98 13.87 -11.46
N LEU A 113 27.50 12.66 -11.15
CA LEU A 113 26.06 12.40 -11.02
C LEU A 113 25.47 13.13 -9.81
N ILE A 114 26.22 13.20 -8.70
CA ILE A 114 25.84 13.97 -7.51
C ILE A 114 25.75 15.46 -7.84
N GLU A 115 26.77 16.01 -8.52
CA GLU A 115 26.80 17.42 -8.93
C GLU A 115 25.61 17.77 -9.83
N ASP A 116 25.34 16.95 -10.85
CA ASP A 116 24.20 17.16 -11.75
C ASP A 116 22.87 17.10 -10.97
N MET A 117 22.72 16.18 -10.01
CA MET A 117 21.50 16.08 -9.20
C MET A 117 21.30 17.26 -8.23
N GLU A 118 22.38 17.75 -7.59
CA GLU A 118 22.35 18.93 -6.72
C GLU A 118 21.90 20.17 -7.50
N ALA A 119 22.32 20.32 -8.75
CA ALA A 119 21.83 21.38 -9.63
C ALA A 119 20.36 21.17 -10.06
N TYR A 120 19.89 19.92 -10.14
CA TYR A 120 18.56 19.58 -10.65
C TYR A 120 17.45 19.67 -9.59
N ILE A 121 17.69 19.19 -8.36
CA ILE A 121 16.64 19.02 -7.34
C ILE A 121 15.80 20.29 -7.05
N PRO A 122 16.35 21.53 -7.03
CA PRO A 122 15.54 22.71 -6.77
C PRO A 122 14.52 22.97 -7.89
N THR A 123 14.89 22.69 -9.14
CA THR A 123 14.01 22.84 -10.30
C THR A 123 12.93 21.77 -10.30
N LEU A 124 13.28 20.51 -10.01
CA LEU A 124 12.31 19.42 -9.87
C LEU A 124 11.23 19.76 -8.84
N MET A 125 11.65 20.17 -7.63
CA MET A 125 10.71 20.51 -6.56
C MET A 125 9.84 21.71 -6.91
N LYS A 126 10.42 22.80 -7.41
CA LYS A 126 9.69 24.03 -7.74
C LYS A 126 8.66 23.81 -8.85
N THR A 127 9.03 23.04 -9.87
CA THR A 127 8.24 22.91 -11.09
C THR A 127 7.26 21.75 -11.01
N ALA A 128 7.69 20.56 -10.57
CA ALA A 128 6.86 19.36 -10.61
C ALA A 128 6.05 19.13 -9.33
N TRP A 129 6.57 19.43 -8.14
CA TRP A 129 5.93 19.05 -6.87
C TRP A 129 4.83 20.04 -6.46
N LYS A 130 3.72 20.02 -7.20
CA LYS A 130 2.50 20.79 -6.89
C LYS A 130 1.74 20.27 -5.66
N ARG A 131 2.08 19.06 -5.21
CA ARG A 131 1.64 18.47 -3.93
C ARG A 131 2.86 17.83 -3.25
N PRO A 132 2.87 17.67 -1.92
CA PRO A 132 4.00 17.06 -1.21
C PRO A 132 4.16 15.57 -1.56
N GLN A 133 5.35 15.15 -2.01
CA GLN A 133 5.70 13.72 -2.21
C GLN A 133 5.94 12.99 -0.89
N LEU A 134 6.52 13.72 0.07
CA LEU A 134 6.79 13.28 1.43
C LEU A 134 5.89 14.04 2.38
N ARG A 135 5.61 13.43 3.54
CA ARG A 135 4.91 14.10 4.64
C ARG A 135 5.76 14.05 5.89
N THR A 136 5.58 15.02 6.78
CA THR A 136 6.27 15.04 8.08
C THR A 136 5.32 14.52 9.13
N ILE A 137 5.75 13.50 9.88
CA ILE A 137 5.05 13.05 11.08
C ILE A 137 5.89 13.31 12.33
N PRO A 138 5.26 13.51 13.49
CA PRO A 138 5.99 13.79 14.71
C PRO A 138 6.75 12.56 15.20
N VAL A 139 7.88 12.78 15.87
CA VAL A 139 8.54 11.72 16.64
C VAL A 139 7.63 11.24 17.78
N HIS A 140 7.56 9.94 18.01
CA HIS A 140 6.57 9.33 18.90
C HIS A 140 6.52 9.94 20.30
N ARG A 141 7.68 10.17 20.92
CA ARG A 141 7.80 10.76 22.26
C ARG A 141 7.26 12.19 22.38
N SER A 142 7.03 12.89 21.25
CA SER A 142 6.44 14.23 21.25
C SER A 142 4.91 14.21 21.25
N ILE A 143 4.30 13.04 21.05
CA ILE A 143 2.85 12.86 20.98
C ILE A 143 2.33 12.57 22.39
N ARG A 144 1.52 13.47 22.94
CA ARG A 144 0.79 13.23 24.19
C ARG A 144 -0.52 12.48 23.94
N PRO A 145 -1.03 11.66 24.88
CA PRO A 145 -2.27 10.89 24.70
C PRO A 145 -3.50 11.72 24.30
N GLU A 146 -3.56 12.98 24.71
CA GLU A 146 -4.67 13.89 24.44
C GLU A 146 -4.65 14.46 23.01
N LEU A 147 -3.51 14.34 22.32
CA LEU A 147 -3.45 14.64 20.90
C LEU A 147 -4.17 13.51 20.17
N ALA A 148 -5.36 13.78 19.63
CA ALA A 148 -6.08 12.87 18.74
C ALA A 148 -5.27 12.58 17.46
N VAL A 149 -4.29 11.68 17.56
CA VAL A 149 -3.36 11.34 16.49
C VAL A 149 -3.90 10.16 15.71
N MET A 150 -3.92 10.30 14.39
CA MET A 150 -4.36 9.22 13.51
C MET A 150 -3.29 8.14 13.40
N THR A 151 -3.67 6.88 13.14
CA THR A 151 -2.71 5.77 13.02
C THR A 151 -1.65 6.03 11.94
N TYR A 152 -2.05 6.61 10.81
CA TYR A 152 -1.12 6.97 9.74
C TYR A 152 -0.18 8.12 10.10
N GLU A 153 -0.40 8.85 11.18
CA GLU A 153 0.47 9.92 11.69
C GLU A 153 1.51 9.40 12.69
N ARG A 154 1.55 8.09 12.96
CA ARG A 154 2.50 7.43 13.87
C ARG A 154 3.40 6.47 13.10
N ALA A 155 4.70 6.65 13.22
CA ALA A 155 5.68 5.85 12.49
C ALA A 155 5.59 4.36 12.86
N GLU A 156 5.40 4.05 14.15
CA GLU A 156 5.28 2.69 14.67
C GLU A 156 4.02 2.00 14.14
N ALA A 157 2.91 2.74 14.03
CA ALA A 157 1.67 2.20 13.49
C ALA A 157 1.76 1.99 11.96
N LEU A 158 2.58 2.76 11.24
CA LEU A 158 2.91 2.46 9.85
C LEU A 158 3.72 1.16 9.76
N LEU A 159 4.75 0.99 10.60
CA LEU A 159 5.53 -0.26 10.63
C LEU A 159 4.67 -1.48 10.94
N ALA A 160 3.79 -1.38 11.95
CA ALA A 160 2.95 -2.49 12.40
C ALA A 160 2.01 -3.06 11.32
N ARG A 161 1.76 -2.31 10.24
CA ARG A 161 0.92 -2.74 9.10
C ARG A 161 1.67 -3.59 8.08
N HIS A 162 2.99 -3.74 8.23
CA HIS A 162 3.83 -4.43 7.27
C HIS A 162 4.45 -5.69 7.90
N ARG A 163 4.81 -6.65 7.04
CA ARG A 163 5.49 -7.89 7.42
C ARG A 163 6.90 -7.99 6.85
N THR A 164 7.10 -7.40 5.68
CA THR A 164 8.39 -7.37 4.98
C THR A 164 9.01 -5.99 5.13
N PHE A 165 10.22 -5.94 5.69
CA PHE A 165 10.95 -4.71 5.96
C PHE A 165 12.35 -4.80 5.35
N ALA A 166 12.79 -3.70 4.75
CA ALA A 166 14.17 -3.54 4.34
C ALA A 166 14.70 -2.19 4.80
N VAL A 167 16.02 -2.12 5.01
CA VAL A 167 16.75 -0.86 5.15
C VAL A 167 17.75 -0.74 4.03
N SER A 168 17.91 0.48 3.52
CA SER A 168 18.99 0.85 2.63
C SER A 168 19.76 2.06 3.17
N PRO A 169 20.99 2.27 2.70
CA PRO A 169 21.69 3.52 2.89
C PRO A 169 20.83 4.72 2.43
N CYS A 170 20.92 5.84 3.16
CA CYS A 170 20.29 7.09 2.78
C CYS A 170 21.09 7.74 1.65
N ILE A 171 20.53 7.79 0.44
CA ILE A 171 21.19 8.37 -0.74
C ILE A 171 21.69 9.79 -0.49
N CYS A 172 20.84 10.64 0.11
CA CYS A 172 21.20 12.02 0.38
C CYS A 172 22.30 12.18 1.44
N ARG A 173 22.48 11.18 2.33
CA ARG A 173 23.59 11.24 3.30
C ARG A 173 24.87 10.76 2.64
N LYS A 174 24.78 9.68 1.88
CA LYS A 174 25.89 9.09 1.14
C LYS A 174 26.48 10.06 0.10
N GLU A 175 25.63 10.74 -0.68
CA GLU A 175 26.09 11.76 -1.65
C GLU A 175 26.94 12.84 -0.97
N ARG A 176 26.50 13.28 0.22
CA ARG A 176 27.15 14.35 0.99
C ARG A 176 28.45 13.90 1.59
N THR A 177 28.49 12.68 2.11
CA THR A 177 29.73 12.04 2.57
C THR A 177 30.74 11.95 1.43
N MET A 178 30.31 11.52 0.24
CA MET A 178 31.19 11.38 -0.94
C MET A 178 31.81 12.70 -1.40
N VAL A 179 31.15 13.84 -1.17
CA VAL A 179 31.66 15.18 -1.52
C VAL A 179 32.25 15.94 -0.32
N GLY A 180 32.53 15.26 0.80
CA GLY A 180 33.17 15.87 1.98
C GLY A 180 32.26 16.79 2.80
N GLN A 181 30.94 16.71 2.63
CA GLN A 181 29.94 17.54 3.31
C GLN A 181 28.90 16.69 4.08
N GLY A 182 29.30 15.49 4.48
CA GLY A 182 28.49 14.52 5.24
C GLY A 182 28.21 14.95 6.68
N CYS A 183 27.52 14.08 7.43
CA CYS A 183 27.30 14.27 8.87
C CYS A 183 27.34 12.93 9.61
N ASP A 184 27.53 12.96 10.94
CA ASP A 184 27.72 11.77 11.78
C ASP A 184 26.43 11.00 12.12
N ARG A 185 25.38 11.21 11.31
CA ARG A 185 24.12 10.49 11.47
C ARG A 185 24.22 9.13 10.77
N PRO A 186 23.59 8.07 11.32
CA PRO A 186 23.67 6.71 10.77
C PRO A 186 23.25 6.69 9.30
N GLU A 187 23.91 5.90 8.45
CA GLU A 187 23.59 5.86 7.02
C GLU A 187 22.36 5.00 6.69
N GLU A 188 22.21 3.85 7.34
CA GLU A 188 21.09 2.91 7.17
C GLU A 188 19.80 3.44 7.82
N THR A 189 19.13 4.37 7.15
CA THR A 189 17.94 5.03 7.67
C THR A 189 16.83 5.24 6.65
N CYS A 190 16.92 4.58 5.49
CA CYS A 190 15.86 4.55 4.49
C CYS A 190 15.10 3.23 4.64
N LEU A 191 13.93 3.28 5.27
CA LEU A 191 13.10 2.10 5.53
C LEU A 191 12.14 1.89 4.37
N SER A 192 12.04 0.66 3.86
CA SER A 192 11.09 0.25 2.82
C SER A 192 10.24 -0.93 3.28
N PHE A 193 9.02 -1.04 2.76
CA PHE A 193 8.03 -2.04 3.21
C PHE A 193 7.35 -2.78 2.06
N GLY A 194 6.96 -4.03 2.29
CA GLY A 194 6.22 -4.86 1.33
C GLY A 194 6.98 -5.02 0.01
N THR A 195 6.27 -4.85 -1.12
CA THR A 195 6.87 -4.95 -2.47
C THR A 195 8.04 -3.98 -2.68
N ALA A 196 8.04 -2.81 -2.02
CA ALA A 196 9.19 -1.91 -2.09
C ALA A 196 10.42 -2.52 -1.37
N ALA A 197 10.24 -3.14 -0.20
CA ALA A 197 11.32 -3.84 0.49
C ALA A 197 11.89 -5.00 -0.35
N GLU A 198 11.01 -5.81 -0.94
CA GLU A 198 11.40 -6.91 -1.82
C GLU A 198 12.21 -6.41 -3.01
N TYR A 199 11.76 -5.34 -3.67
CA TYR A 199 12.49 -4.72 -4.77
C TYR A 199 13.87 -4.20 -4.34
N MET A 200 13.96 -3.53 -3.19
CA MET A 200 15.23 -2.98 -2.69
C MET A 200 16.26 -4.09 -2.43
N VAL A 201 15.84 -5.21 -1.84
CA VAL A 201 16.75 -6.33 -1.57
C VAL A 201 17.09 -7.11 -2.84
N ALA A 202 16.09 -7.42 -3.67
CA ALA A 202 16.28 -8.19 -4.89
C ALA A 202 17.20 -7.49 -5.92
N ASN A 203 17.37 -6.17 -5.82
CA ASN A 203 18.28 -5.40 -6.67
C ASN A 203 19.55 -4.95 -5.96
N HIS A 204 19.88 -5.54 -4.80
CA HIS A 204 21.08 -5.24 -4.01
C HIS A 204 21.22 -3.76 -3.61
N ILE A 205 20.08 -3.10 -3.37
CA ILE A 205 20.02 -1.70 -2.92
C ILE A 205 20.04 -1.64 -1.38
N GLY A 206 19.36 -2.59 -0.73
CA GLY A 206 19.29 -2.71 0.72
C GLY A 206 19.28 -4.16 1.19
N ARG A 207 19.00 -4.35 2.48
CA ARG A 207 18.90 -5.67 3.13
C ARG A 207 17.60 -5.81 3.89
N PHE A 208 17.11 -7.05 4.01
CA PHE A 208 15.98 -7.35 4.89
C PHE A 208 16.36 -7.09 6.35
N ILE A 209 15.38 -6.65 7.13
CA ILE A 209 15.52 -6.41 8.57
C ILE A 209 14.30 -6.97 9.32
N ALA A 210 14.48 -7.27 10.60
CA ALA A 210 13.36 -7.59 11.47
C ALA A 210 12.55 -6.33 11.81
N SER A 211 11.28 -6.52 12.20
CA SER A 211 10.42 -5.42 12.68
C SER A 211 11.01 -4.70 13.89
N SER A 212 11.69 -5.44 14.79
CA SER A 212 12.39 -4.90 15.95
C SER A 212 13.54 -3.97 15.57
N GLU A 213 14.29 -4.30 14.52
CA GLU A 213 15.36 -3.44 13.99
C GLU A 213 14.79 -2.18 13.32
N ALA A 214 13.69 -2.31 12.57
CA ALA A 214 13.00 -1.15 12.00
C ALA A 214 12.53 -0.17 13.10
N LEU A 215 12.00 -0.71 14.21
CA LEU A 215 11.62 0.09 15.38
C LEU A 215 12.83 0.75 16.05
N ALA A 216 13.94 0.03 16.20
CA ALA A 216 15.19 0.57 16.74
C ALA A 216 15.73 1.73 15.88
N ILE A 217 15.63 1.63 14.56
CA ILE A 217 16.00 2.69 13.62
C ILE A 217 15.11 3.93 13.80
N LEU A 218 13.80 3.77 14.01
CA LEU A 218 12.91 4.90 14.35
C LEU A 218 13.26 5.56 15.68
N GLN A 219 13.59 4.77 16.71
CA GLN A 219 14.00 5.31 18.02
C GLN A 219 15.33 6.07 17.91
N LEU A 220 16.25 5.57 17.09
CA LEU A 220 17.51 6.24 16.77
C LEU A 220 17.28 7.58 16.05
N ALA A 221 16.21 7.69 15.27
CA ALA A 221 15.84 8.93 14.57
C ALA A 221 15.66 10.11 15.54
N ASP A 222 14.93 9.91 16.64
CA ASP A 222 14.77 10.94 17.68
C ASP A 222 16.13 11.32 18.25
N LYS A 223 16.91 10.34 18.72
CA LYS A 223 18.24 10.57 19.32
C LYS A 223 19.20 11.31 18.41
N LYS A 224 19.13 11.09 17.10
CA LYS A 224 20.01 11.71 16.08
C LYS A 224 19.38 12.93 15.39
N SER A 225 18.25 13.44 15.89
CA SER A 225 17.55 14.60 15.34
C SER A 225 17.17 14.45 13.86
N LEU A 226 16.67 13.28 13.50
CA LEU A 226 16.17 12.95 12.17
C LEU A 226 14.66 13.14 12.09
N VAL A 227 14.19 13.86 11.07
CA VAL A 227 12.78 14.04 10.76
C VAL A 227 12.24 12.77 10.15
N VAL A 228 11.13 12.26 10.68
CA VAL A 228 10.43 11.10 10.14
C VAL A 228 9.56 11.51 8.95
N GLN A 229 9.91 11.03 7.75
CA GLN A 229 9.26 11.39 6.49
C GLN A 229 8.76 10.16 5.71
N PRO A 230 7.57 9.62 6.05
CA PRO A 230 6.92 8.65 5.17
C PRO A 230 6.53 9.28 3.82
N GLY A 231 6.34 8.41 2.82
CA GLY A 231 5.65 8.80 1.59
C GLY A 231 4.26 9.40 1.86
N HIS A 232 3.77 10.24 0.95
CA HIS A 232 2.48 10.94 1.06
C HIS A 232 1.25 10.01 0.85
N ALA A 233 1.14 8.97 1.66
CA ALA A 233 0.01 8.04 1.70
C ALA A 233 -0.24 7.53 3.13
N ARG A 234 -1.47 7.07 3.39
CA ARG A 234 -1.84 6.40 4.65
C ARG A 234 -1.19 5.02 4.74
N ALA A 235 -1.22 4.25 3.65
CA ALA A 235 -0.43 3.04 3.44
C ALA A 235 0.90 3.40 2.75
N ALA A 236 1.81 4.05 3.48
CA ALA A 236 3.13 4.41 2.97
C ALA A 236 4.00 3.14 2.85
N ASN A 237 4.72 3.00 1.74
CA ASN A 237 5.61 1.87 1.46
C ASN A 237 7.08 2.14 1.79
N TYR A 238 7.41 3.33 2.30
CA TYR A 238 8.72 3.70 2.80
C TYR A 238 8.65 4.82 3.85
N ILE A 239 9.69 4.92 4.67
CA ILE A 239 9.97 6.03 5.60
C ILE A 239 11.42 6.48 5.42
N CYS A 240 11.62 7.75 5.08
CA CYS A 240 12.93 8.39 5.08
C CYS A 240 13.17 9.07 6.44
N LEU A 241 14.34 8.86 7.05
CA LEU A 241 14.76 9.58 8.24
C LEU A 241 15.81 10.64 7.88
N CYS A 242 15.32 11.87 7.78
CA CYS A 242 16.01 12.95 7.08
C CYS A 242 16.64 13.96 8.04
N CYS A 243 17.79 14.53 7.65
CA CYS A 243 18.39 15.69 8.32
C CYS A 243 18.42 16.89 7.37
N GLY A 244 18.33 18.10 7.93
CA GLY A 244 18.35 19.36 7.19
C GLY A 244 19.71 19.72 6.58
N CYS A 245 20.78 19.00 6.94
CA CYS A 245 22.13 19.19 6.40
C CYS A 245 22.46 18.32 5.19
N CYS A 246 21.77 17.17 5.02
CA CYS A 246 22.06 16.26 3.92
C CYS A 246 20.89 16.04 2.97
N CYS A 247 19.67 15.85 3.49
CA CYS A 247 18.50 15.56 2.65
C CYS A 247 18.25 16.70 1.64
N GLY A 248 18.33 16.39 0.35
CA GLY A 248 18.08 17.36 -0.73
C GLY A 248 16.72 18.06 -0.56
N VAL A 249 15.67 17.31 -0.21
CA VAL A 249 14.33 17.88 0.04
C VAL A 249 14.33 18.86 1.20
N LEU A 250 14.86 18.48 2.36
CA LEU A 250 14.87 19.37 3.53
C LEU A 250 15.78 20.57 3.32
N ARG A 251 16.93 20.41 2.67
CA ARG A 251 17.83 21.51 2.31
C ARG A 251 17.15 22.51 1.39
N THR A 252 16.45 22.04 0.36
CA THR A 252 15.67 22.90 -0.53
C THR A 252 14.53 23.57 0.23
N LEU A 253 13.78 22.87 1.09
CA LEU A 253 12.72 23.50 1.90
C LEU A 253 13.25 24.61 2.81
N ARG A 254 14.46 24.46 3.38
CA ARG A 254 15.07 25.49 4.26
C ARG A 254 15.28 26.82 3.58
N THR A 255 15.45 26.86 2.25
CA THR A 255 15.65 28.10 1.49
C THR A 255 14.36 28.89 1.27
N TYR A 256 13.19 28.25 1.44
CA TYR A 256 11.92 28.95 1.37
C TYR A 256 11.63 29.70 2.68
N PRO A 257 10.95 30.86 2.60
CA PRO A 257 10.58 31.62 3.80
C PRO A 257 9.54 30.88 4.65
N ARG A 258 8.61 30.15 4.01
CA ARG A 258 7.49 29.46 4.67
C ARG A 258 7.38 27.97 4.28
N PRO A 259 8.36 27.12 4.63
CA PRO A 259 8.32 25.70 4.27
C PRO A 259 7.14 24.92 4.89
N ALA A 260 6.51 25.43 5.96
CA ALA A 260 5.33 24.80 6.56
C ALA A 260 4.14 24.70 5.59
N ASP A 261 4.06 25.58 4.59
CA ASP A 261 2.99 25.61 3.59
C ASP A 261 3.25 24.60 2.44
N MET A 262 4.46 24.04 2.38
CA MET A 262 4.91 23.12 1.33
C MET A 262 4.97 21.65 1.79
N VAL A 263 4.79 21.39 3.08
CA VAL A 263 4.84 20.05 3.65
C VAL A 263 3.46 19.57 4.08
N ALA A 264 3.19 18.28 3.90
CA ALA A 264 2.03 17.65 4.50
C ALA A 264 2.32 17.31 5.97
N SER A 265 1.84 18.12 6.91
CA SER A 265 1.87 17.83 8.35
C SER A 265 0.65 18.39 9.04
N ALA A 266 -0.01 17.56 9.87
CA ALA A 266 -1.16 17.94 10.69
C ALA A 266 -0.76 18.64 12.00
N PHE A 267 0.54 18.85 12.24
CA PHE A 267 1.05 19.32 13.53
C PHE A 267 1.93 20.56 13.37
N SER A 268 1.97 21.37 14.43
CA SER A 268 2.94 22.45 14.62
C SER A 268 3.43 22.41 16.05
N ALA A 269 4.68 22.82 16.27
CA ALA A 269 5.14 23.09 17.62
C ALA A 269 4.40 24.31 18.19
N HIS A 270 4.42 24.43 19.51
CA HIS A 270 3.97 25.59 20.26
C HIS A 270 4.96 25.85 21.40
N ALA A 271 5.35 27.11 21.58
CA ALA A 271 6.29 27.53 22.62
C ALA A 271 5.56 28.32 23.71
N ASP A 272 5.72 27.88 24.96
CA ASP A 272 5.33 28.60 26.16
C ASP A 272 6.55 29.33 26.74
N ARG A 273 6.54 30.66 26.63
CA ARG A 273 7.65 31.51 27.06
C ARG A 273 7.76 31.62 28.59
N SER A 274 6.69 31.39 29.34
CA SER A 274 6.72 31.58 30.81
C SER A 274 7.51 30.49 31.53
N VAL A 275 7.58 29.29 30.97
CA VAL A 275 8.31 28.13 31.54
C VAL A 275 9.60 27.81 30.79
N CYS A 276 9.98 28.64 29.80
CA CYS A 276 11.20 28.44 29.04
C CYS A 276 12.43 28.93 29.82
N SER A 277 13.46 28.08 29.93
CA SER A 277 14.72 28.44 30.60
C SER A 277 15.75 29.14 29.69
N GLY A 278 15.48 29.30 28.39
CA GLY A 278 16.41 29.93 27.45
C GLY A 278 17.61 29.06 27.03
N CYS A 279 17.68 27.78 27.40
CA CYS A 279 18.85 26.92 27.20
C CYS A 279 19.29 26.64 25.74
N GLY A 280 18.50 27.03 24.73
CA GLY A 280 18.92 26.94 23.31
C GLY A 280 18.92 25.55 22.66
N VAL A 281 18.93 24.43 23.40
CA VAL A 281 19.07 23.05 22.84
C VAL A 281 18.07 22.73 21.71
N CYS A 282 16.86 23.27 21.79
CA CYS A 282 15.84 23.06 20.77
C CYS A 282 16.18 23.71 19.41
N LEU A 283 16.98 24.77 19.37
CA LEU A 283 17.44 25.44 18.15
C LEU A 283 18.32 24.48 17.33
N GLU A 284 19.25 23.76 17.99
CA GLU A 284 20.16 22.80 17.35
C GLU A 284 19.42 21.60 16.75
N ARG A 285 18.36 21.14 17.43
CA ARG A 285 17.56 20.01 16.93
C ARG A 285 16.61 20.41 15.81
N CYS A 286 16.28 21.69 15.67
CA CYS A 286 15.33 22.18 14.68
C CYS A 286 15.92 22.16 13.26
N GLN A 287 15.52 21.17 12.45
CA GLN A 287 16.05 21.02 11.09
C GLN A 287 15.65 22.17 10.14
N MET A 288 14.63 22.95 10.48
CA MET A 288 14.12 24.05 9.64
C MET A 288 14.54 25.44 10.12
N ALA A 289 15.30 25.55 11.22
CA ALA A 289 15.58 26.83 11.90
C ALA A 289 14.28 27.62 12.15
N ALA A 290 13.27 26.94 12.69
CA ALA A 290 11.97 27.52 13.04
C ALA A 290 11.96 28.12 14.46
N LEU A 291 13.05 27.96 15.21
CA LEU A 291 13.18 28.44 16.59
C LEU A 291 14.34 29.44 16.65
N SER A 292 14.14 30.51 17.41
CA SER A 292 15.16 31.52 17.73
C SER A 292 15.05 31.92 19.20
N LEU A 293 16.03 32.67 19.72
CA LEU A 293 15.96 33.28 21.04
C LEU A 293 15.60 34.76 20.92
N ALA A 294 14.66 35.21 21.74
CA ALA A 294 14.37 36.62 21.98
C ALA A 294 14.14 36.80 23.48
N GLU A 295 14.88 37.73 24.10
CA GLU A 295 14.83 37.99 25.55
C GLU A 295 15.05 36.71 26.38
N ASP A 296 16.06 35.91 26.00
CA ASP A 296 16.40 34.62 26.62
C ASP A 296 15.24 33.61 26.67
N ARG A 297 14.29 33.74 25.74
CA ARG A 297 13.15 32.83 25.59
C ARG A 297 13.02 32.38 24.14
N VAL A 298 12.58 31.15 23.96
CA VAL A 298 12.39 30.57 22.64
C VAL A 298 11.17 31.21 21.96
N VAL A 299 11.37 31.67 20.73
CA VAL A 299 10.31 32.13 19.83
C VAL A 299 10.22 31.15 18.66
N LEU A 300 8.98 30.78 18.30
CA LEU A 300 8.68 29.87 17.20
C LEU A 300 8.15 30.65 15.99
N ASP A 301 8.81 30.48 14.84
CA ASP A 301 8.24 30.81 13.54
C ASP A 301 7.39 29.63 13.03
N ALA A 302 6.07 29.80 13.12
CA ALA A 302 5.11 28.81 12.66
C ALA A 302 5.15 28.58 11.13
N GLY A 303 5.57 29.57 10.34
CA GLY A 303 5.76 29.45 8.89
C GLY A 303 6.92 28.54 8.52
N ARG A 304 7.89 28.36 9.43
CA ARG A 304 9.03 27.45 9.26
C ARG A 304 8.83 26.08 9.93
N CYS A 305 7.84 25.94 10.81
CA CYS A 305 7.61 24.71 11.56
C CYS A 305 6.92 23.63 10.70
N ILE A 306 7.64 22.55 10.40
CA ILE A 306 7.09 21.39 9.67
C ILE A 306 6.42 20.34 10.58
N GLY A 307 6.37 20.57 11.89
CA GLY A 307 5.65 19.70 12.84
C GLY A 307 6.31 18.36 13.18
N CYS A 308 7.65 18.27 13.10
CA CYS A 308 8.38 17.01 13.36
C CYS A 308 8.52 16.63 14.85
N GLY A 309 8.29 17.56 15.77
CA GLY A 309 8.32 17.29 17.22
C GLY A 309 9.71 17.06 17.84
N LEU A 310 10.81 17.12 17.08
CA LEU A 310 12.18 16.91 17.61
C LEU A 310 12.55 17.89 18.73
N CYS A 311 12.05 19.12 18.67
CA CYS A 311 12.28 20.13 19.70
C CYS A 311 11.51 19.85 21.01
N VAL A 312 10.38 19.14 20.93
CA VAL A 312 9.54 18.78 22.08
C VAL A 312 10.23 17.71 22.92
N THR A 313 10.82 16.69 22.30
CA THR A 313 11.45 15.56 23.03
C THR A 313 12.75 15.94 23.75
N THR A 314 13.26 17.15 23.51
CA THR A 314 14.51 17.66 24.10
C THR A 314 14.30 18.71 25.16
N CYS A 315 13.11 19.32 25.23
CA CYS A 315 12.88 20.50 26.05
C CYS A 315 12.83 20.11 27.54
N PRO A 316 13.80 20.52 28.37
CA PRO A 316 13.90 20.06 29.75
C PRO A 316 12.78 20.62 30.64
N THR A 317 12.26 21.80 30.30
CA THR A 317 11.20 22.47 31.07
C THR A 317 9.80 22.18 30.53
N GLY A 318 9.67 21.45 29.43
CA GLY A 318 8.38 21.24 28.76
C GLY A 318 7.80 22.48 28.07
N ALA A 319 8.58 23.56 27.90
CA ALA A 319 8.17 24.79 27.22
C ALA A 319 7.77 24.59 25.75
N LEU A 320 8.16 23.49 25.12
CA LEU A 320 7.76 23.14 23.77
C LEU A 320 6.76 21.99 23.79
N THR A 321 5.62 22.19 23.15
CA THR A 321 4.59 21.17 22.97
C THR A 321 4.24 21.04 21.50
N LEU A 322 3.63 19.91 21.14
CA LEU A 322 3.07 19.73 19.81
C LEU A 322 1.57 19.99 19.86
N LYS A 323 1.06 20.77 18.91
CA LYS A 323 -0.38 21.03 18.73
C LYS A 323 -0.83 20.53 17.38
N ARG A 324 -2.03 19.97 17.34
CA ARG A 324 -2.73 19.64 16.10
C ARG A 324 -3.18 20.94 15.45
N LYS A 325 -2.97 21.07 14.14
CA LYS A 325 -3.44 22.23 13.36
C LYS A 325 -4.98 22.21 13.30
N PRO A 326 -5.64 23.36 13.13
CA PRO A 326 -7.07 23.42 12.80
C PRO A 326 -7.41 22.55 11.59
N ALA A 327 -8.64 22.01 11.52
CA ALA A 327 -9.04 21.03 10.51
C ALA A 327 -8.79 21.52 9.07
N GLU A 328 -8.98 22.82 8.83
CA GLU A 328 -8.82 23.48 7.52
C GLU A 328 -7.35 23.55 7.09
N ARG A 329 -6.42 23.46 8.04
CA ARG A 329 -4.97 23.47 7.81
C ARG A 329 -4.33 22.08 7.88
N GLN A 330 -5.14 21.03 8.05
CA GLN A 330 -4.64 19.66 8.03
C GLN A 330 -4.62 19.11 6.60
N PRO A 331 -3.53 18.43 6.19
CA PRO A 331 -3.45 17.87 4.85
C PRO A 331 -4.39 16.67 4.70
N ARG A 332 -5.10 16.58 3.57
CA ARG A 332 -5.79 15.35 3.17
C ARG A 332 -4.75 14.34 2.67
N ILE A 333 -4.60 13.23 3.39
CA ILE A 333 -3.64 12.17 3.02
C ILE A 333 -4.33 11.11 2.16
N PRO A 334 -3.83 10.81 0.95
CA PRO A 334 -4.32 9.73 0.09
C PRO A 334 -4.25 8.36 0.76
N HIS A 335 -5.10 7.42 0.36
CA HIS A 335 -5.17 6.10 1.00
C HIS A 335 -3.90 5.28 0.78
N ASN A 336 -3.40 5.23 -0.46
CA ASN A 336 -2.22 4.46 -0.86
C ASN A 336 -1.36 5.23 -1.88
N ALA A 337 -0.18 4.69 -2.19
CA ALA A 337 0.76 5.30 -3.13
C ALA A 337 0.17 5.55 -4.53
N VAL A 338 -0.74 4.68 -4.99
CA VAL A 338 -1.44 4.85 -6.28
C VAL A 338 -2.31 6.10 -6.24
N THR A 339 -3.20 6.23 -5.25
CA THR A 339 -4.05 7.41 -5.10
C THR A 339 -3.25 8.71 -4.91
N ALA A 340 -2.08 8.62 -4.26
CA ALA A 340 -1.16 9.76 -4.16
C ALA A 340 -0.60 10.14 -5.53
N ALA A 341 -0.08 9.17 -6.30
CA ALA A 341 0.43 9.37 -7.64
C ALA A 341 -0.63 9.98 -8.57
N LEU A 342 -1.88 9.49 -8.51
CA LEU A 342 -3.01 10.08 -9.25
C LEU A 342 -3.25 11.55 -8.88
N ALA A 343 -3.21 11.87 -7.58
CA ALA A 343 -3.39 13.25 -7.10
C ALA A 343 -2.25 14.18 -7.57
N HIS A 344 -1.01 13.67 -7.63
CA HIS A 344 0.13 14.40 -8.21
C HIS A 344 -0.05 14.65 -9.70
N GLY A 345 -0.37 13.61 -10.48
CA GLY A 345 -0.60 13.74 -11.91
C GLY A 345 -1.70 14.73 -12.28
N ARG A 346 -2.83 14.67 -11.56
CA ARG A 346 -3.93 15.65 -11.71
C ARG A 346 -3.49 17.07 -11.37
N ALA A 347 -2.75 17.26 -10.27
CA ALA A 347 -2.26 18.58 -9.87
C ALA A 347 -1.26 19.19 -10.87
N ARG A 348 -0.64 18.35 -11.70
CA ARG A 348 0.28 18.75 -12.77
C ARG A 348 -0.39 18.86 -14.14
N GLY A 349 -1.67 18.49 -14.26
CA GLY A 349 -2.38 18.45 -15.54
C GLY A 349 -1.87 17.35 -16.49
N LYS A 350 -1.24 16.29 -15.95
CA LYS A 350 -0.63 15.19 -16.70
C LYS A 350 -1.42 13.88 -16.65
N LEU A 351 -2.48 13.82 -15.84
CA LEU A 351 -3.33 12.64 -15.69
C LEU A 351 -4.81 13.02 -15.52
N GLY A 352 -5.60 12.90 -16.59
CA GLY A 352 -7.06 12.94 -16.58
C GLY A 352 -7.70 11.57 -16.33
N MET A 353 -9.00 11.52 -15.98
CA MET A 353 -9.73 10.24 -15.80
C MET A 353 -9.73 9.39 -17.09
N GLY A 354 -9.84 10.05 -18.25
CA GLY A 354 -9.81 9.39 -19.57
C GLY A 354 -8.46 8.74 -19.89
N GLU A 355 -7.34 9.41 -19.62
CA GLU A 355 -5.99 8.89 -19.91
C GLU A 355 -5.67 7.62 -19.11
N LEU A 356 -6.12 7.52 -17.86
CA LEU A 356 -5.98 6.31 -17.05
C LEU A 356 -6.83 5.15 -17.55
N ILE A 357 -8.07 5.44 -17.97
CA ILE A 357 -8.95 4.44 -18.57
C ILE A 357 -8.33 3.94 -19.89
N HIS A 358 -7.83 4.85 -20.73
CA HIS A 358 -7.13 4.48 -21.97
C HIS A 358 -5.89 3.63 -21.70
N LEU A 359 -5.03 4.03 -20.75
CA LEU A 359 -3.84 3.26 -20.39
C LEU A 359 -4.19 1.83 -19.88
N GLN A 360 -5.24 1.71 -19.08
CA GLN A 360 -5.74 0.43 -18.59
C GLN A 360 -6.34 -0.42 -19.71
N LEU A 361 -7.12 0.18 -20.61
CA LEU A 361 -7.70 -0.48 -21.78
C LEU A 361 -6.60 -0.95 -22.74
N ASP A 362 -5.62 -0.10 -23.04
CA ASP A 362 -4.48 -0.43 -23.92
C ASP A 362 -3.65 -1.57 -23.32
N SER A 363 -3.34 -1.51 -22.02
CA SER A 363 -2.66 -2.62 -21.32
C SER A 363 -3.47 -3.92 -21.38
N THR A 364 -4.79 -3.84 -21.21
CA THR A 364 -5.69 -5.00 -21.26
C THR A 364 -5.78 -5.58 -22.68
N LEU A 365 -5.93 -4.74 -23.70
CA LEU A 365 -5.94 -5.12 -25.11
C LEU A 365 -4.59 -5.73 -25.51
N ASP A 366 -3.47 -5.16 -25.07
CA ASP A 366 -2.14 -5.70 -25.32
C ASP A 366 -1.97 -7.09 -24.69
N ARG A 367 -2.43 -7.27 -23.44
CA ARG A 367 -2.43 -8.57 -22.76
C ARG A 367 -3.28 -9.60 -23.49
N LEU A 368 -4.44 -9.20 -24.00
CA LEU A 368 -5.35 -10.06 -24.75
C LEU A 368 -4.76 -10.45 -26.10
N ARG A 369 -4.26 -9.51 -26.91
CA ARG A 369 -3.69 -9.87 -28.22
C ARG A 369 -2.27 -10.46 -28.17
N THR A 370 -1.67 -10.58 -26.99
CA THR A 370 -0.48 -11.41 -26.74
C THR A 370 -0.82 -12.75 -26.07
N ARG A 371 -2.10 -13.10 -25.88
CA ARG A 371 -2.50 -14.48 -25.62
C ARG A 371 -2.45 -15.26 -26.94
N GLN A 372 -1.39 -16.04 -27.17
CA GLN A 372 -1.44 -17.17 -28.11
C GLN A 372 -0.93 -18.45 -27.43
N LYS A 373 -1.74 -19.51 -27.60
CA LYS A 373 -1.56 -20.94 -27.29
C LYS A 373 -0.28 -21.30 -26.51
N ALA A 374 -0.37 -21.32 -25.18
CA ALA A 374 0.51 -22.17 -24.38
C ALA A 374 0.08 -23.64 -24.57
N ALA A 375 0.48 -24.23 -25.69
CA ALA A 375 0.48 -25.68 -25.84
C ALA A 375 1.60 -26.23 -24.95
N GLY A 376 1.23 -27.04 -23.97
CA GLY A 376 2.15 -27.61 -22.97
C GLY A 376 1.92 -27.02 -21.59
N GLU A 377 0.83 -27.43 -20.94
CA GLU A 377 0.62 -27.22 -19.51
C GLU A 377 1.74 -27.91 -18.73
N MET A 378 2.80 -27.15 -18.42
CA MET A 378 3.65 -27.49 -17.30
C MET A 378 3.02 -26.86 -16.07
N LYS A 379 2.37 -27.71 -15.26
CA LYS A 379 1.73 -27.33 -14.00
C LYS A 379 2.70 -26.49 -13.15
N PRO A 380 2.27 -25.34 -12.60
CA PRO A 380 3.11 -24.54 -11.73
C PRO A 380 3.46 -25.35 -10.47
N ARG A 381 4.75 -25.64 -10.26
CA ARG A 381 5.27 -26.04 -8.95
C ARG A 381 5.33 -24.81 -8.05
N VAL A 382 4.19 -24.48 -7.46
CA VAL A 382 4.15 -23.76 -6.18
C VAL A 382 4.74 -24.71 -5.14
N PRO A 383 5.57 -24.27 -4.18
CA PRO A 383 5.84 -25.10 -3.01
C PRO A 383 4.49 -25.42 -2.39
N ALA A 384 4.14 -26.71 -2.30
CA ALA A 384 2.83 -27.14 -1.83
C ALA A 384 2.60 -26.60 -0.41
N VAL A 385 1.85 -25.51 -0.31
CA VAL A 385 1.11 -25.19 0.91
C VAL A 385 -0.04 -26.19 0.88
N HIS A 386 -0.08 -27.06 1.87
CA HIS A 386 -1.13 -28.07 2.03
C HIS A 386 -2.52 -27.41 1.87
N ASP A 387 -3.20 -27.69 0.76
CA ASP A 387 -4.53 -27.16 0.46
C ASP A 387 -5.55 -28.21 0.89
N TYR A 388 -5.81 -28.22 2.20
CA TYR A 388 -6.65 -29.24 2.85
C TYR A 388 -7.98 -29.47 2.12
N TYR A 389 -8.65 -28.40 1.67
CA TYR A 389 -9.96 -28.51 1.00
C TYR A 389 -9.88 -29.06 -0.42
N HIS A 390 -8.72 -28.97 -1.06
CA HIS A 390 -8.47 -29.61 -2.35
C HIS A 390 -8.12 -31.09 -2.19
N GLU A 391 -7.38 -31.45 -1.14
CA GLU A 391 -6.91 -32.82 -0.91
C GLU A 391 -7.96 -33.69 -0.19
N HIS A 392 -8.78 -33.09 0.68
CA HIS A 392 -9.74 -33.77 1.55
C HIS A 392 -11.21 -33.40 1.27
N TYR A 393 -11.52 -32.96 0.04
CA TYR A 393 -12.87 -32.49 -0.33
C TYR A 393 -14.00 -33.49 -0.04
N GLN A 394 -13.78 -34.79 -0.23
CA GLN A 394 -14.80 -35.82 0.03
C GLN A 394 -15.13 -35.91 1.53
N SER A 395 -14.11 -36.08 2.36
CA SER A 395 -14.29 -36.14 3.82
C SER A 395 -14.90 -34.86 4.37
N TYR A 396 -14.49 -33.69 3.86
CA TYR A 396 -15.08 -32.42 4.27
C TYR A 396 -16.56 -32.32 3.85
N HIS A 397 -16.89 -32.75 2.63
CA HIS A 397 -18.27 -32.80 2.17
C HIS A 397 -19.12 -33.68 3.10
N ASP A 398 -18.69 -34.91 3.36
CA ASP A 398 -19.47 -35.88 4.14
C ASP A 398 -19.64 -35.44 5.60
N GLU A 399 -18.63 -34.80 6.19
CA GLU A 399 -18.69 -34.23 7.54
C GLU A 399 -19.65 -33.03 7.65
N THR A 400 -19.86 -32.26 6.56
CA THR A 400 -20.52 -30.95 6.64
C THR A 400 -21.88 -30.88 5.95
N VAL A 401 -22.16 -31.74 4.97
CA VAL A 401 -23.36 -31.66 4.13
C VAL A 401 -24.67 -31.83 4.91
N ALA A 402 -24.64 -32.59 6.01
CA ALA A 402 -25.81 -32.87 6.85
C ALA A 402 -26.07 -31.84 7.96
N ILE A 403 -25.20 -30.83 8.12
CA ILE A 403 -25.36 -29.79 9.14
C ILE A 403 -26.55 -28.91 8.77
N ASP A 404 -27.53 -28.76 9.68
CA ASP A 404 -28.67 -27.87 9.49
C ASP A 404 -28.24 -26.38 9.53
N PRO A 405 -28.46 -25.59 8.47
CA PRO A 405 -28.12 -24.17 8.45
C PRO A 405 -29.06 -23.26 9.23
N GLU A 406 -30.28 -23.72 9.57
CA GLU A 406 -31.32 -22.89 10.21
C GLU A 406 -30.84 -22.15 11.48
N PRO A 407 -30.08 -22.77 12.42
CA PRO A 407 -29.65 -22.10 13.64
C PRO A 407 -28.77 -20.87 13.42
N PHE A 408 -28.05 -20.78 12.30
CA PHE A 408 -27.13 -19.67 12.02
C PHE A 408 -27.50 -18.83 10.79
N LEU A 409 -28.25 -19.36 9.82
CA LEU A 409 -28.70 -18.62 8.63
C LEU A 409 -30.18 -18.23 8.66
N GLY A 410 -30.97 -18.68 9.64
CA GLY A 410 -32.41 -18.36 9.71
C GLY A 410 -32.70 -16.85 9.69
N ALA A 411 -31.91 -16.03 10.41
CA ALA A 411 -32.04 -14.57 10.40
C ALA A 411 -31.72 -13.94 9.05
N PHE A 412 -30.73 -14.48 8.34
CA PHE A 412 -30.38 -14.06 6.98
C PHE A 412 -31.50 -14.39 6.00
N ALA A 413 -32.01 -15.63 6.01
CA ALA A 413 -33.08 -16.06 5.11
C ALA A 413 -34.37 -15.25 5.30
N ARG A 414 -34.72 -14.84 6.53
CA ARG A 414 -35.89 -13.98 6.79
C ARG A 414 -35.81 -12.58 6.16
N ARG A 415 -34.65 -12.14 5.69
CA ARG A 415 -34.48 -10.86 4.98
C ARG A 415 -34.63 -10.97 3.46
N LEU A 416 -34.77 -12.20 2.96
CA LEU A 416 -34.87 -12.51 1.54
C LEU A 416 -36.30 -12.89 1.17
N ALA A 417 -36.63 -12.71 -0.10
CA ALA A 417 -37.87 -13.17 -0.72
C ALA A 417 -37.57 -14.28 -1.75
N PRO A 418 -38.55 -15.14 -2.07
CA PRO A 418 -38.42 -16.07 -3.19
C PRO A 418 -38.02 -15.34 -4.47
N GLY A 419 -37.03 -15.88 -5.18
CA GLY A 419 -36.44 -15.30 -6.38
C GLY A 419 -35.28 -14.33 -6.15
N ASP A 420 -35.02 -13.88 -4.90
CA ASP A 420 -33.83 -13.07 -4.61
C ASP A 420 -32.56 -13.84 -5.00
N ARG A 421 -31.62 -13.16 -5.67
CA ARG A 421 -30.38 -13.78 -6.13
C ARG A 421 -29.32 -13.77 -5.03
N VAL A 422 -28.87 -14.95 -4.63
CA VAL A 422 -27.93 -15.14 -3.53
C VAL A 422 -26.65 -15.78 -4.02
N LEU A 423 -25.52 -15.13 -3.73
CA LEU A 423 -24.19 -15.68 -3.95
C LEU A 423 -23.63 -16.26 -2.66
N ASP A 424 -23.24 -17.53 -2.66
CA ASP A 424 -22.53 -18.18 -1.55
C ASP A 424 -21.04 -18.31 -1.88
N VAL A 425 -20.20 -17.52 -1.20
CA VAL A 425 -18.76 -17.47 -1.43
C VAL A 425 -18.04 -18.40 -0.47
N GLY A 426 -17.36 -19.41 -1.03
CA GLY A 426 -16.80 -20.55 -0.30
C GLY A 426 -17.89 -21.56 0.08
N CYS A 427 -18.72 -21.94 -0.89
CA CYS A 427 -19.94 -22.72 -0.65
C CYS A 427 -19.69 -24.17 -0.18
N GLY A 428 -18.45 -24.67 -0.26
CA GLY A 428 -18.04 -25.92 0.36
C GLY A 428 -18.84 -27.13 -0.13
N SER A 429 -19.59 -27.78 0.76
CA SER A 429 -20.44 -28.94 0.43
C SER A 429 -21.72 -28.58 -0.32
N GLY A 430 -22.04 -27.29 -0.47
CA GLY A 430 -23.29 -26.83 -1.06
C GLY A 430 -24.50 -26.96 -0.13
N ARG A 431 -24.32 -27.28 1.16
CA ARG A 431 -25.44 -27.41 2.12
C ARG A 431 -26.26 -26.11 2.22
N ASP A 432 -25.58 -24.97 2.30
CA ASP A 432 -26.19 -23.67 2.56
C ASP A 432 -26.95 -23.20 1.31
N LEU A 433 -26.37 -23.44 0.12
CA LEU A 433 -27.02 -23.28 -1.19
C LEU A 433 -28.30 -24.10 -1.31
N ARG A 434 -28.25 -25.41 -0.99
CA ARG A 434 -29.41 -26.30 -1.08
C ARG A 434 -30.54 -25.81 -0.19
N TRP A 435 -30.21 -25.49 1.07
CA TRP A 435 -31.17 -25.00 2.05
C TRP A 435 -31.82 -23.68 1.65
N LEU A 436 -31.07 -22.73 1.09
CA LEU A 436 -31.62 -21.48 0.55
C LEU A 436 -32.49 -21.72 -0.68
N ARG A 437 -32.06 -22.59 -1.60
CA ARG A 437 -32.84 -22.94 -2.80
C ARG A 437 -34.18 -23.58 -2.45
N ASP A 438 -34.21 -24.47 -1.46
CA ASP A 438 -35.43 -25.13 -1.00
C ASP A 438 -36.43 -24.13 -0.36
N LYS A 439 -35.97 -22.93 0.04
CA LYS A 439 -36.82 -21.80 0.47
C LYS A 439 -37.19 -20.83 -0.67
N GLY A 440 -36.81 -21.13 -1.91
CA GLY A 440 -37.22 -20.42 -3.12
C GLY A 440 -36.24 -19.35 -3.63
N MET A 441 -35.02 -19.27 -3.11
CA MET A 441 -34.01 -18.29 -3.55
C MET A 441 -33.32 -18.74 -4.83
N ALA A 442 -32.89 -17.78 -5.66
CA ALA A 442 -32.08 -18.05 -6.85
C ALA A 442 -30.60 -18.06 -6.46
N VAL A 443 -30.02 -19.24 -6.24
CA VAL A 443 -28.69 -19.37 -5.64
C VAL A 443 -27.59 -19.62 -6.68
N THR A 444 -26.41 -19.06 -6.44
CA THR A 444 -25.16 -19.34 -7.17
C THR A 444 -24.04 -19.58 -6.17
N GLY A 445 -23.30 -20.67 -6.33
CA GLY A 445 -22.14 -20.96 -5.50
C GLY A 445 -20.84 -20.42 -6.09
N PHE A 446 -19.86 -20.18 -5.23
CA PHE A 446 -18.49 -19.89 -5.62
C PHE A 446 -17.55 -20.73 -4.75
N GLU A 447 -16.72 -21.57 -5.37
CA GLU A 447 -15.84 -22.50 -4.64
C GLU A 447 -14.47 -22.61 -5.31
N ARG A 448 -13.41 -22.66 -4.50
CA ARG A 448 -12.03 -22.71 -4.98
C ARG A 448 -11.59 -24.13 -5.28
N SER A 449 -12.05 -25.11 -4.51
CA SER A 449 -11.72 -26.53 -4.71
C SER A 449 -12.61 -27.12 -5.82
N PRO A 450 -12.05 -27.56 -6.96
CA PRO A 450 -12.85 -28.16 -8.04
C PRO A 450 -13.61 -29.42 -7.59
N GLY A 451 -13.03 -30.19 -6.66
CA GLY A 451 -13.67 -31.37 -6.08
C GLY A 451 -14.92 -31.02 -5.26
N LEU A 452 -14.82 -29.99 -4.41
CA LEU A 452 -15.97 -29.49 -3.64
C LEU A 452 -17.01 -28.84 -4.56
N ALA A 453 -16.58 -28.04 -5.53
CA ALA A 453 -17.47 -27.39 -6.48
C ALA A 453 -18.36 -28.41 -7.22
N LYS A 454 -17.77 -29.52 -7.67
CA LYS A 454 -18.52 -30.61 -8.32
C LYS A 454 -19.53 -31.28 -7.37
N LEU A 455 -19.14 -31.55 -6.13
CA LEU A 455 -20.04 -32.16 -5.14
C LEU A 455 -21.18 -31.20 -4.75
N ALA A 456 -20.86 -29.93 -4.52
CA ALA A 456 -21.82 -28.87 -4.23
C ALA A 456 -22.82 -28.69 -5.37
N ALA A 457 -22.37 -28.67 -6.63
CA ALA A 457 -23.25 -28.57 -7.79
C ALA A 457 -24.25 -29.74 -7.84
N GLY A 458 -23.78 -30.98 -7.57
CA GLY A 458 -24.64 -32.15 -7.52
C GLY A 458 -25.64 -32.14 -6.35
N HIS A 459 -25.20 -31.73 -5.16
CA HIS A 459 -26.02 -31.69 -3.96
C HIS A 459 -27.06 -30.56 -3.98
N ALA A 460 -26.60 -29.34 -4.30
CA ALA A 460 -27.40 -28.13 -4.31
C ALA A 460 -28.16 -27.91 -5.62
N GLY A 461 -27.80 -28.62 -6.71
CA GLY A 461 -28.44 -28.52 -8.02
C GLY A 461 -28.56 -27.08 -8.52
N CYS A 462 -27.47 -26.33 -8.45
CA CYS A 462 -27.34 -24.95 -8.92
C CYS A 462 -25.96 -24.73 -9.55
N ASP A 463 -25.78 -23.58 -10.20
CA ASP A 463 -24.50 -23.21 -10.79
C ASP A 463 -23.46 -22.93 -9.70
N ILE A 464 -22.25 -23.46 -9.90
CA ILE A 464 -21.08 -23.20 -9.06
C ILE A 464 -19.98 -22.60 -9.93
N ILE A 465 -19.51 -21.42 -9.54
CA ILE A 465 -18.38 -20.74 -10.15
C ILE A 465 -17.11 -21.25 -9.48
N GLU A 466 -16.27 -21.96 -10.24
CA GLU A 466 -14.95 -22.36 -9.77
C GLU A 466 -13.97 -21.17 -9.83
N GLY A 467 -13.36 -20.81 -8.70
CA GLY A 467 -12.41 -19.70 -8.69
C GLY A 467 -11.81 -19.36 -7.34
N ASP A 468 -10.77 -18.52 -7.39
CA ASP A 468 -10.16 -17.94 -6.20
C ASP A 468 -10.70 -16.51 -6.01
N PHE A 469 -11.43 -16.27 -4.91
CA PHE A 469 -12.08 -14.98 -4.64
C PHE A 469 -11.07 -13.82 -4.46
N THR A 470 -9.77 -14.10 -4.33
CA THR A 470 -8.71 -13.08 -4.33
C THR A 470 -8.35 -12.57 -5.73
N THR A 471 -8.81 -13.26 -6.79
CA THR A 471 -8.50 -12.93 -8.19
C THR A 471 -9.73 -12.84 -9.09
N HIS A 472 -10.87 -13.39 -8.67
CA HIS A 472 -12.11 -13.35 -9.43
C HIS A 472 -12.74 -11.95 -9.39
N ASP A 473 -13.25 -11.49 -10.53
CA ASP A 473 -14.02 -10.24 -10.63
C ASP A 473 -15.51 -10.54 -10.39
N PHE A 474 -16.00 -10.12 -9.24
CA PHE A 474 -17.39 -10.35 -8.83
C PHE A 474 -18.38 -9.34 -9.42
N THR A 475 -17.91 -8.22 -9.99
CA THR A 475 -18.77 -7.10 -10.43
C THR A 475 -19.87 -7.47 -11.44
N PRO A 476 -19.71 -8.49 -12.33
CA PRO A 476 -20.76 -8.84 -13.28
C PRO A 476 -21.95 -9.60 -12.67
N LEU A 477 -21.85 -10.11 -11.44
CA LEU A 477 -22.81 -11.07 -10.89
C LEU A 477 -24.15 -10.44 -10.46
N ALA A 478 -24.14 -9.17 -10.03
CA ALA A 478 -25.31 -8.39 -9.65
C ALA A 478 -26.30 -9.13 -8.72
N MET A 479 -25.89 -9.43 -7.49
CA MET A 479 -26.60 -10.27 -6.50
C MET A 479 -27.41 -9.43 -5.50
N ASP A 480 -28.55 -9.93 -5.06
CA ASP A 480 -29.39 -9.27 -4.04
C ASP A 480 -28.89 -9.53 -2.62
N ALA A 481 -28.21 -10.68 -2.42
CA ALA A 481 -27.55 -11.01 -1.18
C ALA A 481 -26.25 -11.82 -1.36
N ILE A 482 -25.36 -11.72 -0.37
CA ILE A 482 -24.10 -12.46 -0.33
C ILE A 482 -23.99 -13.23 1.00
N LEU A 483 -23.64 -14.50 0.91
CA LEU A 483 -23.33 -15.38 2.02
C LEU A 483 -21.81 -15.66 2.04
N MET A 484 -21.17 -15.49 3.20
CA MET A 484 -19.77 -15.82 3.46
C MET A 484 -19.68 -16.59 4.79
N SER A 485 -20.17 -17.83 4.78
CA SER A 485 -20.22 -18.68 5.98
C SER A 485 -18.91 -19.43 6.17
N GLY A 486 -18.06 -18.97 7.09
CA GLY A 486 -16.80 -19.65 7.40
C GLY A 486 -15.79 -19.71 6.25
N ALA A 487 -15.99 -18.95 5.19
CA ALA A 487 -15.10 -18.91 4.04
C ALA A 487 -13.89 -18.00 4.26
N LEU A 488 -14.13 -16.83 4.87
CA LEU A 488 -13.09 -15.80 5.03
C LEU A 488 -12.18 -16.02 6.25
N VAL A 489 -12.42 -17.06 7.05
CA VAL A 489 -11.56 -17.42 8.20
C VAL A 489 -10.15 -17.81 7.80
N HIS A 490 -9.94 -18.12 6.52
CA HIS A 490 -8.64 -18.46 5.94
C HIS A 490 -7.93 -17.24 5.31
N VAL A 491 -8.55 -16.06 5.38
CA VAL A 491 -8.00 -14.83 4.79
C VAL A 491 -7.22 -14.04 5.84
N PRO A 492 -5.94 -13.73 5.59
CA PRO A 492 -5.14 -12.89 6.48
C PRO A 492 -5.79 -11.52 6.75
N HIS A 493 -5.62 -10.98 7.96
CA HIS A 493 -6.24 -9.71 8.37
C HIS A 493 -5.94 -8.53 7.44
N ASP A 494 -4.75 -8.49 6.85
CA ASP A 494 -4.32 -7.45 5.91
C ASP A 494 -4.95 -7.57 4.52
N MET A 495 -5.37 -8.78 4.14
CA MET A 495 -6.06 -9.06 2.87
C MET A 495 -7.58 -8.97 3.00
N LEU A 496 -8.14 -9.17 4.19
CA LEU A 496 -9.60 -9.22 4.38
C LEU A 496 -10.33 -7.95 3.88
N PRO A 497 -9.86 -6.72 4.12
CA PRO A 497 -10.57 -5.52 3.66
C PRO A 497 -10.71 -5.44 2.13
N ALA A 498 -9.63 -5.75 1.39
CA ALA A 498 -9.64 -5.74 -0.07
C ALA A 498 -10.45 -6.92 -0.63
N THR A 499 -10.33 -8.09 -0.02
CA THR A 499 -11.08 -9.30 -0.39
C THR A 499 -12.58 -9.07 -0.19
N LEU A 500 -12.97 -8.54 0.96
CA LEU A 500 -14.36 -8.20 1.27
C LEU A 500 -14.90 -7.14 0.30
N ALA A 501 -14.12 -6.08 0.00
CA ALA A 501 -14.54 -5.07 -0.98
C ALA A 501 -14.75 -5.65 -2.39
N ASN A 502 -13.88 -6.58 -2.82
CA ASN A 502 -14.01 -7.27 -4.11
C ASN A 502 -15.31 -8.09 -4.16
N ILE A 503 -15.57 -8.91 -3.13
CA ILE A 503 -16.78 -9.74 -3.03
C ILE A 503 -18.05 -8.87 -2.98
N LEU A 504 -18.04 -7.79 -2.21
CA LEU A 504 -19.17 -6.84 -2.15
C LEU A 504 -19.47 -6.17 -3.49
N GLY A 505 -18.51 -6.16 -4.42
CA GLY A 505 -18.71 -5.76 -5.81
C GLY A 505 -19.76 -6.63 -6.54
N ALA A 506 -20.05 -7.84 -6.06
CA ALA A 506 -21.13 -8.66 -6.60
C ALA A 506 -22.51 -8.05 -6.37
N LEU A 507 -22.70 -7.18 -5.36
CA LEU A 507 -24.03 -6.70 -4.99
C LEU A 507 -24.65 -5.83 -6.10
N ASN A 508 -25.93 -6.09 -6.37
CA ASN A 508 -26.74 -5.22 -7.20
C ASN A 508 -27.05 -3.91 -6.46
N LEU A 509 -26.36 -2.84 -6.84
CA LEU A 509 -26.51 -1.53 -6.20
C LEU A 509 -27.87 -0.86 -6.47
N THR A 510 -28.63 -1.34 -7.46
CA THR A 510 -30.01 -0.89 -7.73
C THR A 510 -31.06 -1.61 -6.89
N SER A 511 -30.69 -2.73 -6.25
CA SER A 511 -31.58 -3.49 -5.37
C SER A 511 -31.66 -2.83 -4.00
N CYS A 512 -32.85 -2.79 -3.41
CA CYS A 512 -33.02 -2.35 -2.02
C CYS A 512 -32.65 -3.44 -0.99
N ARG A 513 -32.42 -4.70 -1.43
CA ARG A 513 -32.11 -5.83 -0.54
C ARG A 513 -30.72 -5.72 0.08
N ARG A 514 -29.66 -5.84 -0.74
CA ARG A 514 -28.24 -5.66 -0.38
C ARG A 514 -27.86 -6.28 0.98
N VAL A 515 -28.33 -7.50 1.23
CA VAL A 515 -28.15 -8.21 2.50
C VAL A 515 -26.86 -9.03 2.44
N VAL A 516 -26.06 -9.00 3.51
CA VAL A 516 -24.81 -9.78 3.58
C VAL A 516 -24.77 -10.57 4.88
N TYR A 517 -24.35 -11.83 4.82
CA TYR A 517 -23.99 -12.61 6.00
C TYR A 517 -22.50 -12.93 5.99
N LEU A 518 -21.84 -12.73 7.13
CA LEU A 518 -20.43 -13.06 7.33
C LEU A 518 -20.27 -13.82 8.65
N SER A 519 -19.55 -14.93 8.64
CA SER A 519 -19.09 -15.58 9.88
C SER A 519 -17.57 -15.76 9.92
N LEU A 520 -17.00 -15.45 11.08
CA LEU A 520 -15.57 -15.56 11.38
C LEU A 520 -15.36 -16.17 12.77
N LYS A 521 -14.13 -16.58 13.10
CA LYS A 521 -13.78 -17.13 14.41
C LYS A 521 -13.26 -16.02 15.34
N GLU A 522 -13.70 -16.03 16.59
CA GLU A 522 -13.27 -15.10 17.63
C GLU A 522 -11.88 -15.47 18.17
N GLY A 523 -11.05 -14.47 18.45
CA GLY A 523 -9.74 -14.65 19.08
C GLY A 523 -8.71 -13.66 18.58
N GLU A 524 -7.43 -13.97 18.77
CA GLU A 524 -6.31 -13.13 18.35
C GLU A 524 -5.31 -13.90 17.49
N GLY A 525 -4.77 -13.23 16.47
CA GLY A 525 -3.70 -13.77 15.63
C GLY A 525 -4.18 -14.85 14.66
N ALA A 526 -3.37 -15.89 14.49
CA ALA A 526 -3.67 -17.01 13.61
C ALA A 526 -3.18 -18.32 14.23
N ALA A 527 -3.87 -19.41 13.95
CA ALA A 527 -3.42 -20.75 14.33
C ALA A 527 -3.61 -21.74 13.18
N THR A 528 -2.74 -22.75 13.16
CA THR A 528 -2.88 -23.91 12.29
C THR A 528 -3.46 -25.06 13.10
N ASP A 529 -4.55 -25.67 12.62
CA ASP A 529 -5.12 -26.84 13.29
C ASP A 529 -4.33 -28.12 13.01
N SER A 530 -4.73 -29.23 13.66
CA SER A 530 -4.11 -30.55 13.48
C SER A 530 -4.24 -31.11 12.06
N ARG A 531 -5.14 -30.54 11.25
CA ARG A 531 -5.36 -30.88 9.83
C ARG A 531 -4.61 -29.94 8.89
N GLY A 532 -3.72 -29.08 9.41
CA GLY A 532 -2.89 -28.17 8.62
C GLY A 532 -3.63 -26.94 8.07
N ARG A 533 -4.88 -26.68 8.49
CA ARG A 533 -5.64 -25.51 8.06
C ARG A 533 -5.27 -24.30 8.89
N VAL A 534 -4.99 -23.18 8.24
CA VAL A 534 -4.69 -21.91 8.90
C VAL A 534 -5.96 -21.09 9.10
N PHE A 535 -6.27 -20.71 10.34
CA PHE A 535 -7.37 -19.83 10.69
C PHE A 535 -6.84 -18.49 11.21
N TYR A 536 -7.48 -17.40 10.81
CA TYR A 536 -7.24 -16.04 11.30
C TYR A 536 -8.39 -15.61 12.22
N PHE A 537 -8.05 -15.23 13.44
CA PHE A 537 -9.02 -14.96 14.50
C PHE A 537 -9.24 -13.46 14.72
N TRP A 538 -10.49 -13.08 14.97
CA TRP A 538 -10.88 -11.68 15.05
C TRP A 538 -11.42 -11.33 16.43
N GLN A 539 -11.08 -10.14 16.90
CA GLN A 539 -11.84 -9.50 17.97
C GLN A 539 -13.08 -8.80 17.39
N GLN A 540 -14.18 -8.82 18.14
CA GLN A 540 -15.44 -8.22 17.71
C GLN A 540 -15.31 -6.72 17.41
N SER A 541 -14.52 -5.98 18.20
CA SER A 541 -14.28 -4.54 18.03
C SER A 541 -13.55 -4.21 16.72
N GLU A 542 -12.52 -4.99 16.38
CA GLU A 542 -11.76 -4.86 15.13
C GLU A 542 -12.65 -5.15 13.91
N LEU A 543 -13.45 -6.20 14.00
CA LEU A 543 -14.34 -6.61 12.92
C LEU A 543 -15.48 -5.61 12.73
N ALA A 544 -16.07 -5.07 13.79
CA ALA A 544 -17.10 -4.03 13.71
C ALA A 544 -16.56 -2.76 13.00
N CYS A 545 -15.31 -2.37 13.31
CA CYS A 545 -14.64 -1.26 12.64
C CYS A 545 -14.45 -1.55 11.15
N LEU A 546 -13.94 -2.73 10.80
CA LEU A 546 -13.76 -3.15 9.41
C LEU A 546 -15.08 -3.10 8.64
N LEU A 547 -16.12 -3.75 9.15
CA LEU A 547 -17.44 -3.81 8.53
C LEU A 547 -17.99 -2.41 8.25
N SER A 548 -17.93 -1.52 9.25
CA SER A 548 -18.36 -0.13 9.09
C SER A 548 -17.58 0.59 7.98
N THR A 549 -16.26 0.46 7.94
CA THR A 549 -15.42 1.10 6.91
C THR A 549 -15.62 0.51 5.50
N SER A 550 -16.11 -0.72 5.41
CA SER A 550 -16.49 -1.39 4.16
C SER A 550 -17.91 -1.04 3.68
N GLY A 551 -18.58 -0.08 4.34
CA GLY A 551 -19.94 0.32 3.98
C GLY A 551 -21.03 -0.64 4.44
N LEU A 552 -20.70 -1.56 5.36
CA LEU A 552 -21.63 -2.52 5.94
C LEU A 552 -22.13 -2.04 7.29
N ARG A 553 -23.45 -2.11 7.49
CA ARG A 553 -24.11 -1.86 8.77
C ARG A 553 -24.52 -3.19 9.39
N ILE A 554 -24.12 -3.41 10.64
CA ILE A 554 -24.55 -4.57 11.42
C ILE A 554 -26.04 -4.41 11.74
N LEU A 555 -26.83 -5.41 11.34
CA LEU A 555 -28.25 -5.53 11.64
C LEU A 555 -28.46 -6.43 12.85
N GLU A 556 -27.71 -7.52 12.92
CA GLU A 556 -27.76 -8.52 13.99
C GLU A 556 -26.40 -9.21 14.07
N SER A 557 -26.01 -9.64 15.26
CA SER A 557 -24.79 -10.42 15.49
C SER A 557 -25.06 -11.56 16.45
N GLN A 558 -24.48 -12.72 16.17
CA GLN A 558 -24.62 -13.93 16.98
C GLN A 558 -23.26 -14.52 17.33
N ARG A 559 -23.18 -15.17 18.49
CA ARG A 559 -22.00 -15.93 18.93
C ARG A 559 -22.41 -17.37 19.22
N SER A 560 -21.67 -18.33 18.69
CA SER A 560 -21.94 -19.76 18.89
C SER A 560 -20.64 -20.52 19.09
N ALA A 561 -20.64 -21.55 19.95
CA ALA A 561 -19.51 -22.45 20.06
C ALA A 561 -19.36 -23.29 18.78
N SER A 562 -18.14 -23.69 18.44
CA SER A 562 -17.87 -24.59 17.32
C SER A 562 -18.44 -25.97 17.60
N ALA A 563 -19.08 -26.56 16.59
CA ALA A 563 -19.68 -27.89 16.68
C ALA A 563 -18.65 -29.02 16.89
N ASP A 564 -17.36 -28.75 16.65
CA ASP A 564 -16.26 -29.70 16.82
C ASP A 564 -15.79 -29.86 18.28
N GLY A 565 -16.44 -29.19 19.24
CA GLY A 565 -16.11 -29.29 20.66
C GLY A 565 -14.79 -28.61 21.07
N SER A 566 -14.14 -27.87 20.16
CA SER A 566 -12.85 -27.19 20.41
C SER A 566 -12.93 -26.02 21.40
N GLY A 567 -14.13 -25.61 21.81
CA GLY A 567 -14.36 -24.38 22.59
C GLY A 567 -14.20 -23.09 21.78
N GLN A 568 -13.83 -23.18 20.50
CA GLN A 568 -13.67 -22.04 19.60
C GLN A 568 -15.03 -21.37 19.32
N ILE A 569 -15.09 -20.04 19.45
CA ILE A 569 -16.33 -19.27 19.23
C ILE A 569 -16.38 -18.77 17.79
N TRP A 570 -17.54 -18.92 17.16
CA TRP A 570 -17.92 -18.30 15.90
C TRP A 570 -18.69 -17.01 16.16
N MET A 571 -18.39 -15.97 15.40
CA MET A 571 -19.13 -14.72 15.34
C MET A 571 -19.82 -14.63 13.98
N GLY A 572 -21.14 -14.63 13.96
CA GLY A 572 -21.96 -14.40 12.77
C GLY A 572 -22.51 -12.99 12.75
N PHE A 573 -22.51 -12.34 11.59
CA PHE A 573 -23.00 -10.98 11.40
C PHE A 573 -23.98 -10.95 10.23
N LEU A 574 -25.21 -10.52 10.51
CA LEU A 574 -26.17 -10.10 9.50
C LEU A 574 -25.98 -8.62 9.23
N LEU A 575 -25.78 -8.28 7.96
CA LEU A 575 -25.28 -6.99 7.51
C LEU A 575 -26.15 -6.44 6.38
N HIS A 576 -26.15 -5.12 6.23
CA HIS A 576 -26.71 -4.44 5.07
C HIS A 576 -25.67 -3.51 4.45
N TYR A 577 -25.56 -3.50 3.13
CA TYR A 577 -24.58 -2.69 2.40
C TYR A 577 -25.16 -1.35 1.92
N GLY A 578 -24.52 -0.24 2.30
CA GLY A 578 -24.96 1.14 2.05
C GLY A 578 -25.88 1.73 3.14
N GLY A 579 -25.95 3.07 3.27
CA GLY A 579 -26.89 3.79 4.16
C GLY A 579 -27.35 5.09 3.52
N VAL A 580 -28.60 5.57 3.59
CA VAL A 580 -29.90 5.22 4.25
C VAL A 580 -30.99 5.34 3.13
N PRO A 581 -32.25 4.85 3.26
CA PRO A 581 -33.19 4.62 2.15
C PRO A 581 -33.43 5.76 1.17
#